data_AF-A0A4W6CTE7-F1
#
_entry.id   AF-A0A4W6CTE7-F1
#
_cell.length_a   1.000
_cell.length_b   1.000
_cell.length_c   1.000
_cell.angle_alpha   90.00
_cell.angle_beta   90.00
_cell.angle_gamma   90.00
#
_symmetry.space_group_name_H-M   'P 1'
#
loop_
_entity.id
_entity.type
_entity.pdbx_description
1 polymer ?
#
loop_
_entity_poly.entity_id
_entity_poly.type
_entity_poly.pdbx_seq_one_letter_code
_entity_poly.pdbx_strand_id
1 'polypeptide(L)'
;CCYEGPRESTNSWAVILFYPDMKGKPCEDHCILQHSNRICVVTLAETHPILQNGRTIKNINYQISNACSRLNNKVSGKSKRFLTDFAPLCRITCTDETEYTIYSCIRGRLLEVNENILETPSLLLEKPSTEGYIAVILPKFEESKRITENLLSREEFESVVSKRSAAESQPS
;
A
#
# COMPACT_ATOMS: atom_id res chain seq x y z
N CYS A 1 -5.58 39.42 8.14
CA CYS A 1 -5.17 38.38 7.19
C CYS A 1 -5.35 37.03 7.86
N CYS A 2 -6.39 36.29 7.48
CA CYS A 2 -6.65 34.97 8.03
C CYS A 2 -5.54 34.02 7.57
N TYR A 3 -4.79 33.48 8.53
CA TYR A 3 -3.92 32.34 8.30
C TYR A 3 -4.84 31.14 8.10
N GLU A 4 -5.05 30.72 6.85
CA GLU A 4 -5.72 29.44 6.57
C GLU A 4 -4.74 28.33 6.95
N GLY A 5 -4.97 27.72 8.12
CA GLY A 5 -4.30 26.50 8.53
C GLY A 5 -4.49 25.38 7.49
N PRO A 6 -3.63 24.33 7.52
CA PRO A 6 -3.65 23.28 6.52
C PRO A 6 -5.05 22.64 6.46
N ARG A 7 -5.58 22.52 5.23
CA ARG A 7 -6.84 21.86 4.91
C ARG A 7 -6.79 20.39 5.34
N GLU A 8 -7.17 20.10 6.58
CA GLU A 8 -7.63 18.77 7.00
C GLU A 8 -9.00 18.54 6.38
N SER A 9 -9.00 18.13 5.12
CA SER A 9 -10.22 17.71 4.44
C SER A 9 -9.88 16.48 3.62
N THR A 10 -10.80 15.51 3.62
CA THR A 10 -10.90 14.37 2.69
C THR A 10 -10.47 12.97 3.16
N ASN A 11 -10.58 12.58 4.44
CA ASN A 11 -10.47 11.15 4.81
C ASN A 11 -11.54 10.61 5.78
N SER A 12 -12.52 11.42 6.19
CA SER A 12 -13.49 11.06 7.25
C SER A 12 -14.55 10.01 6.87
N TRP A 13 -14.43 9.36 5.71
CA TRP A 13 -15.39 8.39 5.17
C TRP A 13 -14.71 7.24 4.40
N ALA A 14 -13.38 7.12 4.53
CA ALA A 14 -12.65 5.97 4.03
C ALA A 14 -12.61 4.88 5.11
N VAL A 15 -12.93 3.64 4.72
CA VAL A 15 -12.78 2.46 5.57
C VAL A 15 -11.34 1.97 5.44
N ILE A 16 -10.67 1.75 6.57
CA ILE A 16 -9.31 1.22 6.61
C ILE A 16 -9.39 -0.30 6.75
N LEU A 17 -8.74 -0.99 5.82
CA LEU A 17 -8.69 -2.44 5.75
C LEU A 17 -7.24 -2.90 5.64
N PHE A 18 -6.93 -4.08 6.15
CA PHE A 18 -5.57 -4.59 6.23
C PHE A 18 -5.45 -5.95 5.53
N TYR A 19 -4.32 -6.17 4.86
CA TYR A 19 -3.96 -7.47 4.32
C TYR A 19 -2.69 -7.95 5.04
N PRO A 20 -2.82 -8.84 6.05
CA PRO A 20 -1.67 -9.37 6.75
C PRO A 20 -0.92 -10.44 5.93
N ASP A 21 0.35 -10.65 6.26
CA ASP A 21 1.17 -11.79 5.80
C ASP A 21 1.18 -12.00 4.28
N MET A 22 1.54 -10.97 3.52
CA MET A 22 1.43 -11.04 2.06
C MET A 22 2.25 -12.22 1.48
N LYS A 23 1.55 -13.12 0.76
CA LYS A 23 2.08 -14.39 0.23
C LYS A 23 2.72 -15.30 1.30
N GLY A 24 2.24 -15.25 2.53
CA GLY A 24 2.77 -16.06 3.64
C GLY A 24 4.11 -15.56 4.18
N LYS A 25 4.52 -14.34 3.82
CA LYS A 25 5.69 -13.70 4.42
C LYS A 25 5.27 -12.95 5.68
N PRO A 26 5.86 -13.26 6.85
CA PRO A 26 5.48 -12.63 8.09
C PRO A 26 5.73 -11.11 8.02
N CYS A 27 4.76 -10.34 8.51
CA CYS A 27 4.84 -8.89 8.68
C CYS A 27 4.91 -8.05 7.40
N GLU A 28 4.83 -8.63 6.19
CA GLU A 28 4.61 -7.85 4.96
C GLU A 28 3.13 -7.40 4.87
N ASP A 29 2.70 -6.64 5.87
CA ASP A 29 1.31 -6.20 6.06
C ASP A 29 1.02 -4.95 5.22
N HIS A 30 -0.08 -4.99 4.47
CA HIS A 30 -0.51 -3.89 3.60
C HIS A 30 -1.78 -3.24 4.14
N CYS A 31 -1.95 -1.95 3.86
CA CYS A 31 -3.11 -1.16 4.26
C CYS A 31 -3.86 -0.66 3.01
N ILE A 32 -5.17 -0.83 3.02
CA ILE A 32 -6.07 -0.46 1.93
C ILE A 32 -7.08 0.53 2.49
N LEU A 33 -7.05 1.77 2.01
CA LEU A 33 -8.03 2.80 2.33
C LEU A 33 -9.14 2.77 1.27
N GLN A 34 -10.31 2.28 1.63
CA GLN A 34 -11.46 2.23 0.75
C GLN A 34 -12.37 3.43 0.95
N HIS A 35 -12.48 4.25 -0.08
CA HIS A 35 -13.35 5.41 -0.12
C HIS A 35 -14.80 5.00 -0.50
N SER A 36 -15.81 5.79 -0.11
CA SER A 36 -17.24 5.52 -0.41
C SER A 36 -17.57 5.46 -1.90
N ASN A 37 -16.77 6.12 -2.77
CA ASN A 37 -16.84 6.00 -4.22
C ASN A 37 -16.21 4.69 -4.75
N ARG A 38 -15.87 3.76 -3.86
CA ARG A 38 -15.22 2.46 -4.10
C ARG A 38 -13.80 2.53 -4.61
N ILE A 39 -13.19 3.72 -4.70
CA ILE A 39 -11.76 3.84 -4.97
C ILE A 39 -11.00 3.29 -3.75
N CYS A 40 -9.97 2.51 -4.02
CA CYS A 40 -9.09 1.97 -3.00
C CYS A 40 -7.69 2.55 -3.17
N VAL A 41 -7.13 3.06 -2.08
CA VAL A 41 -5.75 3.53 -2.01
C VAL A 41 -4.94 2.47 -1.28
N VAL A 42 -3.83 2.03 -1.89
CA VAL A 42 -2.93 1.03 -1.32
C VAL A 42 -1.73 1.72 -0.71
N THR A 43 -1.42 1.36 0.53
CA THR A 43 -0.27 1.84 1.30
C THR A 43 0.24 0.72 2.22
N LEU A 44 1.26 0.99 3.02
CA LEU A 44 1.81 0.04 3.99
C LEU A 44 1.11 0.15 5.34
N ALA A 45 0.97 -0.98 6.03
CA ALA A 45 0.53 -0.97 7.42
C ALA A 45 1.68 -0.55 8.33
N GLU A 46 1.37 0.07 9.47
CA GLU A 46 2.36 0.53 10.46
C GLU A 46 3.27 -0.59 10.99
N THR A 47 2.81 -1.84 10.95
CA THR A 47 3.56 -3.03 11.36
C THR A 47 4.55 -3.53 10.31
N HIS A 48 4.50 -2.98 9.09
CA HIS A 48 5.39 -3.41 8.01
C HIS A 48 6.85 -3.16 8.42
N PRO A 49 7.81 -4.08 8.15
CA PRO A 49 9.20 -3.96 8.59
C PRO A 49 9.93 -2.71 8.06
N ILE A 50 9.45 -2.16 6.94
CA ILE A 50 9.92 -0.87 6.40
C ILE A 50 9.66 0.28 7.39
N LEU A 51 8.51 0.25 8.09
CA LEU A 51 8.08 1.28 9.04
C LEU A 51 8.57 0.99 10.46
N GLN A 52 8.60 -0.28 10.88
CA GLN A 52 8.96 -0.65 12.26
C GLN A 52 10.47 -0.58 12.56
N ASN A 53 11.34 -0.95 11.62
CA ASN A 53 12.77 -1.11 11.91
C ASN A 53 13.57 0.20 11.77
N GLY A 54 12.91 1.37 11.73
CA GLY A 54 13.57 2.66 11.48
C GLY A 54 14.36 2.69 10.17
N ARG A 55 13.96 1.85 9.19
CA ARG A 55 14.71 1.70 7.93
C ARG A 55 14.47 2.91 7.06
N THR A 56 15.56 3.38 6.45
CA THR A 56 15.47 4.40 5.42
C THR A 56 15.30 3.72 4.07
N ILE A 57 14.35 4.22 3.28
CA ILE A 57 14.14 3.74 1.92
C ILE A 57 15.22 4.37 1.04
N LYS A 58 16.01 3.51 0.38
CA LYS A 58 17.07 3.91 -0.53
C LYS A 58 16.53 4.19 -1.93
N ASN A 59 15.62 3.34 -2.41
CA ASN A 59 15.04 3.46 -3.73
C ASN A 59 13.66 2.78 -3.79
N ILE A 60 12.77 3.32 -4.61
CA ILE A 60 11.49 2.70 -4.95
C ILE A 60 11.47 2.50 -6.46
N ASN A 61 11.14 1.30 -6.90
CA ASN A 61 11.11 0.96 -8.31
C ASN A 61 9.75 0.40 -8.72
N TYR A 62 8.99 1.15 -9.50
CA TYR A 62 7.73 0.70 -10.07
C TYR A 62 7.92 -0.26 -11.28
N GLN A 63 9.12 -0.41 -11.82
CA GLN A 63 9.44 -1.29 -12.96
C GLN A 63 9.91 -2.68 -12.52
N ILE A 64 8.96 -3.60 -12.31
CA ILE A 64 9.25 -4.94 -11.75
C ILE A 64 9.63 -5.99 -12.83
N SER A 65 9.46 -5.70 -14.12
CA SER A 65 9.86 -6.62 -15.20
C SER A 65 10.26 -5.91 -16.49
N ASN A 66 11.28 -6.45 -17.20
CA ASN A 66 11.80 -5.95 -18.48
C ASN A 66 10.84 -6.09 -19.68
N ALA A 67 9.63 -6.63 -19.47
CA ALA A 67 8.51 -6.54 -20.41
C ALA A 67 7.56 -5.36 -20.09
N CYS A 68 7.92 -4.52 -19.12
CA CYS A 68 7.05 -3.49 -18.57
C CYS A 68 7.86 -2.30 -18.02
N SER A 69 8.27 -1.42 -18.92
CA SER A 69 8.81 -0.12 -18.56
C SER A 69 7.69 0.78 -18.01
N ARG A 70 7.59 0.95 -16.68
CA ARG A 70 6.59 1.82 -16.01
C ARG A 70 6.94 3.32 -15.98
N LEU A 71 8.21 3.71 -16.11
CA LEU A 71 8.62 5.13 -16.21
C LEU A 71 8.43 5.73 -17.62
N ASN A 72 8.32 4.90 -18.66
CA ASN A 72 8.13 5.40 -20.03
C ASN A 72 6.65 5.54 -20.42
N ASN A 73 5.73 5.35 -19.46
CA ASN A 73 4.30 5.40 -19.69
C ASN A 73 3.77 6.78 -19.27
N LYS A 74 4.29 7.83 -19.92
CA LYS A 74 3.54 9.08 -20.12
C LYS A 74 2.16 8.64 -20.62
N VAL A 75 1.12 8.93 -19.86
CA VAL A 75 -0.26 8.42 -20.01
C VAL A 75 -0.91 8.82 -21.36
N SER A 76 -0.38 8.29 -22.45
CA SER A 76 -0.96 8.27 -23.78
C SER A 76 -0.95 6.81 -24.27
N GLY A 77 -1.89 6.01 -23.78
CA GLY A 77 -1.98 4.60 -24.18
C GLY A 77 -3.28 3.93 -23.73
N LYS A 78 -4.02 3.39 -24.70
CA LYS A 78 -5.37 2.79 -24.65
C LYS A 78 -5.55 1.52 -23.79
N SER A 79 -4.78 1.27 -22.72
CA SER A 79 -5.01 0.09 -21.89
C SER A 79 -4.76 0.34 -20.40
N LYS A 80 -5.83 0.76 -19.70
CA LYS A 80 -5.90 0.78 -18.24
C LYS A 80 -5.73 -0.66 -17.74
N ARG A 81 -4.53 -1.01 -17.28
CA ARG A 81 -4.19 -2.39 -16.90
C ARG A 81 -5.02 -2.83 -15.70
N PHE A 82 -5.61 -4.02 -15.83
CA PHE A 82 -6.34 -4.69 -14.76
C PHE A 82 -5.33 -5.49 -13.92
N LEU A 83 -5.24 -5.16 -12.64
CA LEU A 83 -4.40 -5.81 -11.65
C LEU A 83 -5.14 -6.96 -10.99
N THR A 84 -4.41 -8.04 -10.72
CA THR A 84 -4.81 -9.11 -9.81
C THR A 84 -4.40 -8.76 -8.38
N ASP A 85 -4.94 -9.50 -7.42
CA ASP A 85 -4.67 -9.42 -5.98
C ASP A 85 -3.18 -9.51 -5.63
N PHE A 86 -2.44 -10.38 -6.34
CA PHE A 86 -0.98 -10.54 -6.18
C PHE A 86 -0.18 -9.83 -7.27
N ALA A 87 -0.76 -8.84 -7.97
CA ALA A 87 0.00 -8.08 -8.96
C ALA A 87 1.03 -7.18 -8.26
N PRO A 88 2.32 -7.25 -8.64
CA PRO A 88 3.36 -6.47 -7.99
C PRO A 88 3.27 -5.01 -8.45
N LEU A 89 3.28 -4.06 -7.51
CA LEU A 89 3.13 -2.63 -7.73
C LEU A 89 4.49 -1.92 -7.84
N CYS A 90 5.28 -1.99 -6.77
CA CYS A 90 6.65 -1.47 -6.72
C CYS A 90 7.56 -2.41 -5.92
N ARG A 91 8.86 -2.25 -6.10
CA ARG A 91 9.90 -2.85 -5.27
C ARG A 91 10.58 -1.73 -4.48
N ILE A 92 10.59 -1.85 -3.16
CA ILE A 92 11.23 -0.91 -2.26
C ILE A 92 12.55 -1.53 -1.82
N THR A 93 13.65 -0.82 -2.05
CA THR A 93 14.98 -1.19 -1.58
C THR A 93 15.34 -0.28 -0.41
N CYS A 94 15.65 -0.87 0.72
CA CYS A 94 16.09 -0.16 1.93
C CYS A 94 17.62 0.08 1.91
N THR A 95 18.11 0.95 2.80
CA THR A 95 19.55 1.27 2.91
C THR A 95 20.41 0.09 3.37
N ASP A 96 19.81 -0.88 4.04
CA ASP A 96 20.40 -2.16 4.46
C ASP A 96 20.44 -3.20 3.33
N GLU A 97 20.17 -2.78 2.09
CA GLU A 97 20.09 -3.63 0.89
C GLU A 97 18.93 -4.65 0.91
N THR A 98 18.03 -4.59 1.90
CA THR A 98 16.83 -5.42 1.90
C THR A 98 15.83 -4.94 0.85
N GLU A 99 15.24 -5.86 0.11
CA GLU A 99 14.23 -5.57 -0.90
C GLU A 99 12.85 -6.13 -0.53
N TYR A 100 11.83 -5.28 -0.61
CA TYR A 100 10.43 -5.62 -0.38
C TYR A 100 9.63 -5.41 -1.66
N THR A 101 8.83 -6.40 -2.04
CA THR A 101 7.92 -6.25 -3.18
C THR A 101 6.54 -5.95 -2.67
N ILE A 102 6.02 -4.78 -3.02
CA ILE A 102 4.68 -4.36 -2.62
C ILE A 102 3.69 -4.85 -3.67
N TYR A 103 2.58 -5.38 -3.20
CA TYR A 103 1.55 -5.95 -4.06
C TYR A 103 0.25 -5.14 -4.01
N SER A 104 -0.61 -5.37 -5.00
CA SER A 104 -1.90 -4.70 -5.13
C SER A 104 -2.86 -5.03 -3.99
N CYS A 105 -2.80 -6.26 -3.45
CA CYS A 105 -3.72 -6.86 -2.47
C CYS A 105 -5.18 -6.98 -2.94
N ILE A 106 -5.59 -6.14 -3.90
CA ILE A 106 -6.94 -6.08 -4.46
C ILE A 106 -6.91 -6.20 -5.98
N ARG A 107 -8.00 -6.74 -6.53
CA ARG A 107 -8.22 -6.79 -7.98
C ARG A 107 -8.88 -5.50 -8.46
N GLY A 108 -8.41 -4.93 -9.56
CA GLY A 108 -9.02 -3.71 -10.09
C GLY A 108 -8.22 -3.05 -11.19
N ARG A 109 -8.73 -1.94 -11.70
CA ARG A 109 -7.99 -1.10 -12.65
C ARG A 109 -7.06 -0.19 -11.87
N LEU A 110 -5.77 -0.20 -12.21
CA LEU A 110 -4.84 0.80 -11.69
C LEU A 110 -5.21 2.17 -12.27
N LEU A 111 -5.55 3.11 -11.39
CA LEU A 111 -5.82 4.50 -11.76
C LEU A 111 -4.52 5.30 -11.78
N GLU A 112 -3.75 5.18 -10.69
CA GLU A 112 -2.59 6.03 -10.44
C GLU A 112 -1.54 5.30 -9.59
N VAL A 113 -0.27 5.66 -9.76
CA VAL A 113 0.83 5.33 -8.86
C VAL A 113 1.46 6.62 -8.39
N ASN A 114 1.91 6.67 -7.14
CA ASN A 114 2.50 7.87 -6.59
C ASN A 114 3.95 8.00 -7.05
N GLU A 115 4.23 8.94 -7.94
CA GLU A 115 5.61 9.20 -8.38
C GLU A 115 6.37 10.05 -7.37
N ASN A 116 5.68 10.77 -6.48
CA ASN A 116 6.33 11.66 -5.49
C ASN A 116 7.19 10.88 -4.49
N ILE A 117 6.83 9.63 -4.17
CA ILE A 117 7.65 8.78 -3.29
C ILE A 117 8.94 8.29 -3.95
N LEU A 118 9.09 8.45 -5.27
CA LEU A 118 10.35 8.19 -5.97
C LEU A 118 11.35 9.31 -5.71
N GLU A 119 10.87 10.55 -5.68
CA GLU A 119 11.70 11.72 -5.39
C GLU A 119 11.91 11.88 -3.88
N THR A 120 10.86 11.66 -3.09
CA THR A 120 10.84 11.84 -1.64
C THR A 120 10.27 10.59 -0.94
N PRO A 121 11.09 9.54 -0.75
CA PRO A 121 10.61 8.29 -0.18
C PRO A 121 10.24 8.40 1.30
N SER A 122 10.66 9.45 2.01
CA SER A 122 10.23 9.73 3.38
C SER A 122 8.72 9.97 3.50
N LEU A 123 8.04 10.39 2.43
CA LEU A 123 6.59 10.57 2.42
C LEU A 123 5.84 9.27 2.75
N LEU A 124 6.36 8.12 2.30
CA LEU A 124 5.78 6.81 2.62
C LEU A 124 5.85 6.50 4.13
N LEU A 125 6.87 7.03 4.81
CA LEU A 125 7.08 6.83 6.25
C LEU A 125 6.30 7.84 7.09
N GLU A 126 6.34 9.12 6.71
CA GLU A 126 5.73 10.21 7.47
C GLU A 126 4.21 10.29 7.27
N LYS A 127 3.75 10.03 6.06
CA LYS A 127 2.38 10.31 5.61
C LYS A 127 1.80 9.18 4.75
N PRO A 128 1.81 7.91 5.20
CA PRO A 128 1.34 6.77 4.40
C PRO A 128 -0.12 6.88 3.94
N SER A 129 -0.96 7.62 4.69
CA SER A 129 -2.39 7.78 4.43
C SER A 129 -2.76 9.00 3.57
N THR A 130 -1.81 9.89 3.26
CA THR A 130 -2.08 11.13 2.51
C THR A 130 -1.16 11.27 1.31
N GLU A 131 0.07 11.74 1.48
CA GLU A 131 1.02 12.01 0.39
C GLU A 131 1.95 10.83 0.10
N GLY A 132 1.99 9.84 1.00
CA GLY A 132 2.82 8.65 0.92
C GLY A 132 2.11 7.40 0.42
N TYR A 133 0.93 7.51 -0.20
CA TYR A 133 0.27 6.33 -0.77
C TYR A 133 1.11 5.73 -1.90
N ILE A 134 0.90 4.46 -2.24
CA ILE A 134 1.68 3.77 -3.27
C ILE A 134 0.95 3.75 -4.61
N ALA A 135 -0.34 3.40 -4.57
CA ALA A 135 -1.18 3.27 -5.76
C ALA A 135 -2.66 3.52 -5.45
N VAL A 136 -3.40 3.96 -6.46
CA VAL A 136 -4.85 4.11 -6.44
C VAL A 136 -5.45 3.12 -7.42
N ILE A 137 -6.35 2.27 -6.94
CA ILE A 137 -6.97 1.19 -7.69
C ILE A 137 -8.48 1.32 -7.65
N LEU A 138 -9.12 1.08 -8.78
CA LEU A 138 -10.57 1.01 -8.92
C LEU A 138 -11.02 -0.44 -9.12
N PRO A 139 -11.55 -1.09 -8.08
CA PRO A 139 -12.27 -2.35 -8.16
C PRO A 139 -13.37 -2.35 -9.23
N LYS A 140 -13.68 -3.53 -9.79
CA LYS A 140 -14.93 -3.71 -10.54
C LYS A 140 -16.12 -3.66 -9.58
N PHE A 141 -17.22 -3.05 -10.02
CA PHE A 141 -18.41 -2.86 -9.20
C PHE A 141 -18.96 -4.20 -8.67
N GLU A 142 -19.08 -5.20 -9.54
CA GLU A 142 -19.61 -6.54 -9.21
C GLU A 142 -18.72 -7.33 -8.22
N GLU A 143 -17.41 -7.09 -8.25
CA GLU A 143 -16.44 -7.80 -7.39
C GLU A 143 -16.05 -7.00 -6.14
N SER A 144 -16.47 -5.74 -6.03
CA SER A 144 -16.08 -4.84 -4.94
C SER A 144 -16.41 -5.38 -3.55
N LYS A 145 -17.48 -6.16 -3.40
CA LYS A 145 -17.85 -6.82 -2.13
C LYS A 145 -16.90 -7.99 -1.79
N ARG A 146 -16.48 -8.77 -2.79
CA ARG A 146 -15.58 -9.92 -2.60
C ARG A 146 -14.13 -9.51 -2.36
N ILE A 147 -13.76 -8.33 -2.86
CA ILE A 147 -12.41 -7.80 -2.68
C ILE A 147 -12.15 -7.45 -1.21
N THR A 148 -13.15 -6.94 -0.50
CA THR A 148 -13.04 -6.62 0.93
C THR A 148 -13.19 -7.85 1.84
N GLU A 149 -13.75 -8.96 1.35
CA GLU A 149 -13.88 -10.21 2.14
C GLU A 149 -12.53 -10.82 2.53
N ASN A 150 -11.48 -10.57 1.75
CA ASN A 150 -10.13 -11.06 2.04
C ASN A 150 -9.29 -10.05 2.85
N LEU A 151 -9.88 -8.92 3.22
CA LEU A 151 -9.22 -7.89 4.00
C LEU A 151 -9.78 -7.90 5.42
N LEU A 152 -8.91 -7.60 6.38
CA LEU A 152 -9.25 -7.52 7.78
C LEU A 152 -9.65 -6.11 8.16
N SER A 153 -10.63 -5.99 9.04
CA SER A 153 -10.86 -4.78 9.81
C SER A 153 -9.68 -4.47 10.73
N ARG A 154 -9.66 -3.26 11.30
CA ARG A 154 -8.63 -2.85 12.24
C ARG A 154 -8.56 -3.79 13.45
N GLU A 155 -9.71 -4.15 14.00
CA GLU A 155 -9.81 -4.99 15.19
C GLU A 155 -9.30 -6.42 14.93
N GLU A 156 -9.65 -6.97 13.76
CA GLU A 156 -9.15 -8.28 13.33
C GLU A 156 -7.63 -8.26 13.10
N PHE A 157 -7.13 -7.20 12.48
CA PHE A 157 -5.70 -7.02 12.23
C PHE A 157 -4.93 -6.89 13.54
N GLU A 158 -5.40 -6.07 14.49
CA GLU A 158 -4.80 -5.92 15.82
C GLU A 158 -4.76 -7.26 16.58
N SER A 159 -5.79 -8.10 16.42
CA SER A 159 -5.79 -9.47 16.98
C SER A 159 -4.69 -10.34 16.37
N VAL A 160 -4.49 -10.27 15.06
CA VAL A 160 -3.40 -10.99 14.36
C VAL A 160 -2.03 -10.50 14.84
N VAL A 161 -1.82 -9.19 14.88
CA VAL A 161 -0.57 -8.57 15.32
C VAL A 161 -0.27 -8.93 16.78
N SER A 162 -1.26 -8.85 17.67
CA SER A 162 -1.09 -9.20 19.09
C SER A 162 -0.71 -10.67 19.29
N LYS A 163 -1.30 -11.59 18.50
CA LYS A 163 -0.95 -13.02 18.53
C LYS A 163 0.48 -13.26 18.06
N ARG A 164 0.98 -12.52 17.05
CA ARG A 164 2.37 -12.63 16.59
C ARG A 164 3.35 -12.19 17.66
N SER A 165 3.12 -11.03 18.29
CA SER A 165 3.99 -10.52 19.36
C SER A 165 4.05 -11.46 20.57
N ALA A 166 2.95 -12.15 20.89
CA ALA A 166 2.92 -13.17 21.93
C ALA A 166 3.71 -14.44 21.53
N ALA A 167 3.69 -14.83 20.26
CA ALA A 167 4.43 -16.00 19.74
C ALA A 167 5.95 -15.76 19.66
N GLU A 168 6.39 -14.53 19.35
CA GLU A 168 7.82 -14.15 19.34
C GLU A 168 8.44 -14.10 20.75
N SER A 169 7.61 -14.04 21.80
CA SER A 169 8.04 -13.96 23.19
C SER A 169 8.29 -15.33 23.86
N GLN A 170 8.23 -16.44 23.12
CA GLN A 170 8.66 -17.75 23.61
C GLN A 170 10.07 -18.07 23.10
N PRO A 171 11.14 -17.74 23.85
CA PRO A 171 12.46 -18.28 23.58
C PRO A 171 12.41 -19.80 23.80
N SER A 172 12.85 -20.56 22.79
CA SER A 172 13.20 -21.98 22.94
C SER A 172 14.57 -22.12 23.59
#